data_AF-A0A654DVL1-F1
#
_entry.id   AF-A0A654DVL1-F1
#
_cell.length_a   1.000
_cell.length_b   1.000
_cell.length_c   1.000
_cell.angle_alpha   90.00
_cell.angle_beta   90.00
_cell.angle_gamma   90.00
#
_symmetry.space_group_name_H-M   'P 1'
#
loop_
_entity.id
_entity.type
_entity.pdbx_description
1 polymer ?
#
loop_
_entity_poly.entity_id
_entity_poly.type
_entity_poly.pdbx_seq_one_letter_code
_entity_poly.pdbx_strand_id
1 'polypeptide(L)' 'MKVKASNFKNWCTENISPQSWTRICLKCVDEIRAKGYNLKQMEDLDPDVDLDAELLTSLSTALETLYEMSVDESLLIRY' A
#
# COMPACT_ATOMS: atom_id res chain seq x y z
N MET A 1 12.66 -9.90 -3.30
CA MET A 1 11.42 -10.55 -2.80
C MET A 1 10.27 -9.60 -3.07
N LYS A 2 9.08 -10.09 -3.38
CA LYS A 2 7.95 -9.23 -3.75
C LYS A 2 7.12 -8.91 -2.51
N VAL A 3 6.72 -7.65 -2.35
CA VAL A 3 5.85 -7.21 -1.25
C VAL A 3 4.41 -7.41 -1.69
N LYS A 4 3.62 -8.13 -0.90
CA LYS A 4 2.19 -8.26 -1.15
C LYS A 4 1.46 -7.01 -0.69
N ALA A 5 0.49 -6.55 -1.47
CA ALA A 5 -0.34 -5.40 -1.10
C ALA A 5 -1.08 -5.62 0.23
N SER A 6 -1.49 -6.86 0.52
CA SER A 6 -2.15 -7.25 1.78
C SER A 6 -1.25 -7.00 2.99
N ASN A 7 0.05 -7.27 2.87
CA ASN A 7 1.01 -7.08 3.95
C ASN A 7 1.16 -5.59 4.30
N PHE A 8 1.25 -4.72 3.27
CA PHE A 8 1.27 -3.28 3.47
C PHE A 8 -0.04 -2.82 4.11
N LYS A 9 -1.19 -3.23 3.56
CA LYS A 9 -2.50 -2.89 4.12
C LYS A 9 -2.62 -3.29 5.60
N ASN A 10 -2.21 -4.50 5.95
CA ASN A 10 -2.28 -5.01 7.32
C ASN A 10 -1.39 -4.17 8.25
N TRP A 11 -0.15 -3.90 7.85
CA TRP A 11 0.75 -3.02 8.61
C TRP A 11 0.15 -1.63 8.82
N CYS A 12 -0.37 -1.00 7.76
CA CYS A 12 -1.05 0.29 7.83
C CYS A 12 -2.26 0.28 8.77
N THR A 13 -3.03 -0.81 8.74
CA THR A 13 -4.25 -0.97 9.54
C THR A 13 -3.93 -1.12 11.02
N GLU A 14 -2.90 -1.90 11.34
CA GLU A 14 -2.50 -2.21 12.72
C GLU A 14 -1.68 -1.09 13.37
N ASN A 15 -0.83 -0.41 12.61
CA ASN A 15 0.12 0.58 13.14
C ASN A 15 -0.39 2.03 13.04
N ILE A 16 -1.43 2.30 12.25
CA ILE A 16 -1.95 3.66 12.02
C ILE A 16 -3.44 3.73 12.33
N SER A 17 -4.29 3.16 11.47
CA SER A 17 -5.74 3.10 11.66
C SER A 17 -6.40 2.22 10.58
N PRO A 18 -7.61 1.69 10.80
CA PRO A 18 -8.34 0.92 9.78
C PRO A 18 -8.61 1.65 8.46
N GLN A 19 -8.55 2.99 8.45
CA GLN A 19 -8.80 3.81 7.25
C GLN A 19 -7.51 4.29 6.58
N SER A 20 -6.34 3.98 7.13
CA SER A 20 -5.07 4.52 6.63
C SER A 20 -4.76 4.02 5.23
N TRP A 21 -4.96 2.72 4.99
CA TRP A 21 -4.77 2.11 3.68
C TRP A 21 -5.60 2.81 2.59
N THR A 22 -6.90 2.97 2.81
CA THR A 22 -7.78 3.65 1.85
C THR A 22 -7.33 5.07 1.55
N ARG A 23 -6.88 5.82 2.57
CA ARG A 23 -6.38 7.19 2.39
C ARG A 23 -5.08 7.22 1.59
N ILE A 24 -4.18 6.26 1.83
CA ILE A 24 -2.94 6.10 1.07
C ILE A 24 -3.27 5.77 -0.38
N CYS A 25 -4.15 4.79 -0.65
CA CYS A 25 -4.58 4.44 -2.00
C CYS A 25 -5.29 5.60 -2.72
N LEU A 26 -6.08 6.39 -2.00
CA LEU A 26 -6.71 7.60 -2.57
C LEU A 26 -5.68 8.67 -2.93
N LYS A 27 -4.61 8.80 -2.13
CA LYS A 27 -3.55 9.79 -2.36
C LYS A 27 -2.73 9.48 -3.61
N CYS A 28 -2.54 8.20 -3.94
CA CYS A 28 -1.84 7.74 -5.14
C CYS A 28 -2.76 7.00 -6.13
N VAL A 29 -4.01 7.48 -6.25
CA VAL A 29 -5.04 6.81 -7.05
C VAL A 29 -4.71 6.80 -8.54
N ASP A 30 -4.03 7.85 -9.03
CA ASP A 30 -3.67 7.97 -10.44
C ASP A 30 -2.56 6.98 -10.79
N GLU A 31 -1.60 6.76 -9.89
CA GLU A 31 -0.54 5.77 -10.01
C GLU A 31 -1.10 4.34 -9.98
N ILE A 32 -2.03 4.06 -9.07
CA ILE A 32 -2.76 2.78 -9.01
C ILE A 32 -3.49 2.50 -10.32
N ARG A 33 -4.18 3.51 -10.87
CA ARG A 33 -4.91 3.40 -12.15
C ARG A 33 -3.97 3.24 -13.34
N ALA A 34 -2.83 3.91 -13.34
CA ALA A 34 -1.81 3.76 -14.39
C ALA A 34 -1.27 2.32 -14.46
N LYS A 35 -1.29 1.59 -13.35
CA LYS A 35 -0.94 0.16 -13.27
C LYS A 35 -2.10 -0.79 -13.59
N GLY A 36 -3.27 -0.26 -13.94
CA GLY A 36 -4.44 -1.05 -14.32
C GLY A 36 -5.29 -1.51 -13.12
N TYR A 37 -4.98 -1.05 -11.91
CA TYR A 37 -5.77 -1.34 -10.72
C TYR A 37 -6.83 -0.27 -10.49
N ASN A 38 -7.93 -0.65 -9.84
CA ASN A 38 -8.90 0.29 -9.30
C ASN A 38 -8.89 0.26 -7.76
N LEU A 39 -9.43 1.29 -7.13
CA LEU A 39 -9.47 1.39 -5.66
C LEU A 39 -10.16 0.20 -5.01
N LYS A 40 -11.23 -0.33 -5.62
CA LYS A 40 -11.93 -1.50 -5.08
C LYS A 40 -11.03 -2.73 -5.08
N GLN A 41 -10.24 -2.97 -6.12
CA GLN A 41 -9.25 -4.04 -6.16
C GLN A 41 -8.16 -3.84 -5.12
N MET A 42 -7.72 -2.58 -4.90
CA MET A 42 -6.76 -2.25 -3.85
C MET A 42 -7.35 -2.36 -2.44
N GLU A 43 -8.66 -2.24 -2.26
CA GLU A 43 -9.34 -2.42 -0.97
C GLU A 43 -9.64 -3.88 -0.68
N ASP A 44 -10.23 -4.57 -1.65
CA ASP A 44 -10.63 -5.97 -1.50
C ASP A 44 -9.42 -6.91 -1.51
N LEU A 45 -8.28 -6.44 -2.03
CA LEU A 45 -6.99 -7.12 -2.18
C LEU A 45 -7.13 -8.62 -2.41
N ASP A 46 -7.17 -9.00 -3.68
CA ASP A 46 -6.87 -10.37 -4.07
C ASP A 46 -5.53 -10.76 -3.39
N PRO A 47 -5.49 -11.79 -2.53
CA PRO A 47 -4.40 -12.04 -1.58
C PRO A 47 -3.01 -12.28 -2.20
N ASP A 48 -2.89 -12.26 -3.53
CA ASP A 48 -1.64 -12.46 -4.27
C ASP A 48 -1.26 -11.29 -5.19
N VAL A 49 -1.84 -10.08 -5.02
CA VAL A 49 -1.34 -8.90 -5.74
C VAL A 49 0.04 -8.51 -5.22
N ASP A 50 1.05 -8.81 -6.02
CA ASP A 50 2.41 -8.32 -5.87
C ASP A 50 2.46 -6.82 -6.20
N LEU A 51 2.99 -6.02 -5.27
CA LEU A 51 3.33 -4.63 -5.55
C LEU A 51 4.65 -4.59 -6.33
N ASP A 52 4.63 -3.92 -7.48
CA ASP A 52 5.86 -3.55 -8.16
C ASP A 52 6.60 -2.43 -7.41
N ALA A 53 7.88 -2.24 -7.73
CA ALA A 53 8.74 -1.30 -7.01
C ALA A 53 8.26 0.17 -7.14
N GLU A 54 7.67 0.53 -8.29
CA GLU A 54 7.18 1.89 -8.51
C GLU A 54 5.94 2.15 -7.66
N LEU A 55 4.97 1.22 -7.68
CA LEU A 55 3.76 1.32 -6.89
C LEU A 55 4.06 1.27 -5.39
N LEU A 56 5.00 0.41 -4.96
CA LEU A 56 5.47 0.38 -3.58
C LEU A 56 6.08 1.73 -3.17
N THR A 57 6.90 2.34 -4.03
CA THR A 57 7.47 3.67 -3.79
C THR A 57 6.37 4.73 -3.67
N SER A 58 5.37 4.71 -4.55
CA SER A 58 4.23 5.64 -4.48
C SER A 58 3.43 5.48 -3.18
N LEU A 59 3.16 4.24 -2.76
CA LEU A 59 2.45 3.94 -1.51
C LEU A 59 3.26 4.37 -0.29
N SER A 60 4.57 4.10 -0.26
CA SER A 60 5.47 4.54 0.82
C SER A 60 5.61 6.07 0.88
N THR A 61 5.67 6.73 -0.27
CA THR A 61 5.71 8.20 -0.33
C THR A 61 4.39 8.81 0.17
N ALA A 62 3.25 8.20 -0.19
CA ALA A 62 1.94 8.62 0.29
C ALA A 62 1.80 8.38 1.81
N LEU A 63 2.32 7.27 2.33
CA LEU A 63 2.42 7.00 3.76
C LEU A 63 3.22 8.10 4.48
N GLU A 64 4.42 8.42 3.99
CA GLU A 64 5.27 9.46 4.57
C GLU A 64 4.59 10.83 4.52
N THR A 65 3.95 11.16 3.40
CA THR A 65 3.27 12.45 3.21
C THR A 65 2.05 12.62 4.12
N LEU A 66 1.26 11.55 4.32
CA LEU A 66 0.01 11.61 5.07
C LEU A 66 0.22 11.44 6.58
N TYR A 67 1.23 10.68 6.98
CA TYR A 67 1.40 10.23 8.36
C TYR A 67 2.78 10.53 8.95
N GLU A 68 3.72 11.09 8.17
CA GLU A 68 5.11 11.30 8.58
C GLU A 68 5.78 9.98 9.08
N MET A 69 5.35 8.86 8.50
CA MET A 69 5.79 7.51 8.85
C MET A 69 6.44 6.82 7.65
N SER A 70 7.30 5.86 7.92
CA SER A 70 7.88 4.98 6.91
C SER A 70 7.91 3.54 7.42
N VAL A 71 7.92 2.59 6.49
CA VAL A 71 8.02 1.16 6.79
C VAL A 71 9.11 0.54 5.93
N ASP A 72 9.94 -0.29 6.55
CA ASP A 72 10.97 -1.05 5.85
C ASP A 72 10.32 -2.18 5.05
N GLU A 73 10.68 -2.30 3.77
CA GLU A 73 10.18 -3.35 2.88
C GLU A 73 10.42 -4.75 3.44
N SER A 74 11.51 -4.95 4.19
CA SER A 74 11.87 -6.20 4.85
C SER A 74 10.84 -6.63 5.91
N LEU A 75 10.18 -5.66 6.56
CA LEU A 75 9.09 -5.92 7.50
C LEU A 75 7.82 -6.31 6.76
N LEU A 76 7.53 -5.64 5.65
CA LEU A 76 6.36 -5.94 4.81
C LEU A 76 6.44 -7.34 4.18
N ILE A 77 7.63 -7.85 3.88
CA ILE A 77 7.78 -9.20 3.32
C ILE A 77 7.39 -10.30 4.34
N ARG A 78 7.44 -10.01 5.64
CA ARG A 78 7.19 -10.98 6.73
C ARG A 78 5.82 -10.84 7.40
N TYR A 79 5.10 -9.78 7.07
CA TYR A 79 3.73 -9.51 7.54
C TYR A 79 2.70 -10.44 6.89
#